data_AF-A0A2D5VK46-F1
#
_entry.id   AF-A0A2D5VK46-F1
#
_cell.length_a   1.000
_cell.length_b   1.000
_cell.length_c   1.000
_cell.angle_alpha   90.00
_cell.angle_beta   90.00
_cell.angle_gamma   90.00
#
_symmetry.space_group_name_H-M   'P 1'
#
loop_
_entity.id
_entity.type
_entity.pdbx_description
1 polymer ?
#
loop_
_entity_poly.entity_id
_entity_poly.type
_entity_poly.pdbx_seq_one_letter_code
_entity_poly.pdbx_strand_id
1 'polypeptide(L)'
;MSQKASHPLTRFEDCPMSNMIARRQSEECGCPEEEMVMRNVHVIIHMEPNGDGEAFLDAGDWVDEWHFESCADIDDLRQRTWDRISAMPWSD
;
A
#
# COMPACT_ATOMS: atom_id res chain seq x y z
N MET A 1 -10.67 -29.41 -9.50
CA MET A 1 -10.53 -28.31 -10.48
C MET A 1 -10.52 -27.03 -9.69
N SER A 2 -9.34 -26.48 -9.38
CA SER A 2 -9.24 -25.20 -8.67
C SER A 2 -9.73 -24.09 -9.60
N GLN A 3 -10.89 -23.53 -9.30
CA GLN A 3 -11.26 -22.24 -9.85
C GLN A 3 -10.23 -21.24 -9.32
N LYS A 4 -9.29 -20.84 -10.18
CA LYS A 4 -8.51 -19.62 -9.96
C LYS A 4 -9.53 -18.49 -9.99
N ALA A 5 -9.93 -18.02 -8.82
CA ALA A 5 -10.66 -16.77 -8.71
C ALA A 5 -9.85 -15.73 -9.48
N SER A 6 -10.41 -15.23 -10.57
CA SER A 6 -9.90 -14.02 -11.20
C SER A 6 -9.98 -12.95 -10.11
N HIS A 7 -8.85 -12.58 -9.51
CA HIS A 7 -8.83 -11.45 -8.58
C HIS A 7 -9.16 -10.21 -9.42
N PRO A 8 -10.35 -9.60 -9.25
CA PRO A 8 -10.79 -8.49 -10.10
C PRO A 8 -10.12 -7.16 -9.74
N LEU A 9 -9.16 -7.16 -8.80
CA LEU A 9 -8.57 -5.97 -8.22
C LEU A 9 -7.09 -5.82 -8.61
N THR A 10 -6.86 -5.60 -9.91
CA THR A 10 -5.52 -5.36 -10.44
C THR A 10 -4.92 -4.02 -10.00
N ARG A 11 -5.76 -3.06 -9.59
CA ARG A 11 -5.31 -1.76 -9.09
C ARG A 11 -6.04 -1.36 -7.81
N PHE A 12 -5.37 -0.50 -7.05
CA PHE A 12 -5.91 0.15 -5.86
C PHE A 12 -7.29 0.80 -6.11
N GLU A 13 -7.44 1.49 -7.24
CA GLU A 13 -8.65 2.22 -7.62
C GLU A 13 -9.87 1.32 -7.92
N ASP A 14 -9.62 0.04 -8.23
CA ASP A 14 -10.68 -0.92 -8.55
C ASP A 14 -11.33 -1.53 -7.28
N CYS A 15 -10.75 -1.29 -6.10
CA CYS A 15 -11.26 -1.85 -4.84
C CYS A 15 -12.19 -0.86 -4.13
N PRO A 16 -13.49 -1.18 -3.93
CA PRO A 16 -14.42 -0.29 -3.23
C PRO A 16 -14.08 -0.13 -1.73
N MET A 17 -13.21 -0.99 -1.20
CA MET A 17 -12.70 -0.96 0.17
C MET A 17 -11.35 -0.23 0.27
N SER A 18 -10.94 0.44 -0.81
CA SER A 18 -9.71 1.21 -0.87
C SER A 18 -10.03 2.67 -1.19
N ASN A 19 -9.36 3.59 -0.50
CA ASN A 19 -9.54 5.02 -0.73
C ASN A 19 -8.29 5.81 -0.36
N MET A 20 -7.98 6.83 -1.15
CA MET A 20 -6.87 7.74 -0.86
C MET A 20 -7.35 8.73 0.22
N ILE A 21 -6.65 8.80 1.35
CA ILE A 21 -6.99 9.71 2.45
C ILE A 21 -6.26 11.04 2.24
N ALA A 22 -4.94 10.99 2.07
CA ALA A 22 -4.12 12.18 1.95
C ALA A 22 -2.86 11.92 1.11
N ARG A 23 -2.41 12.96 0.41
CA ARG A 23 -1.08 13.05 -0.18
C ARG A 23 -0.38 14.23 0.46
N ARG A 24 0.72 13.97 1.17
CA ARG A 24 1.46 15.02 1.90
C ARG A 24 2.96 14.87 1.66
N GLN A 25 3.69 15.90 2.06
CA GLN A 25 5.12 15.77 2.29
C GLN A 25 5.30 15.60 3.79
N SER A 26 6.16 14.66 4.19
CA SER A 26 6.49 14.43 5.58
C SER A 26 7.08 15.72 6.17
N GLU A 27 6.55 16.18 7.29
CA GLU A 27 6.97 17.45 7.90
C GLU A 27 8.40 17.37 8.47
N GLU A 28 8.89 16.15 8.73
CA GLU A 28 10.20 15.90 9.34
C GLU A 28 11.34 15.83 8.32
N CYS A 29 11.12 15.24 7.15
CA CYS A 29 12.15 15.03 6.14
C CYS A 29 11.82 15.64 4.76
N GLY A 30 10.59 16.14 4.55
CA GLY A 30 10.12 16.71 3.28
C GLY A 30 9.84 15.68 2.18
N CYS A 31 9.97 14.39 2.48
CA CYS A 31 9.78 13.31 1.52
C CYS A 31 8.30 13.08 1.22
N PRO A 32 7.94 12.63 0.00
CA PRO A 32 6.55 12.38 -0.35
C PRO A 32 5.99 11.19 0.46
N GLU A 33 4.81 11.42 1.04
CA GLU A 33 4.04 10.44 1.80
C GLU A 33 2.61 10.38 1.29
N GLU A 34 2.05 9.18 1.24
CA GLU A 34 0.63 8.98 0.94
C GLU A 34 -0.02 8.15 2.04
N GLU A 35 -1.18 8.59 2.50
CA GLU A 35 -2.01 7.89 3.46
C GLU A 35 -3.28 7.42 2.74
N MET A 36 -3.60 6.14 2.88
CA MET A 36 -4.72 5.52 2.19
C MET A 36 -5.27 4.32 2.96
N VAL A 37 -6.46 3.88 2.59
CA VAL A 37 -7.01 2.60 3.02
C VAL A 37 -6.86 1.61 1.87
N MET A 38 -6.35 0.40 2.14
CA MET A 38 -6.28 -0.71 1.20
C MET A 38 -6.95 -1.94 1.83
N ARG A 39 -8.11 -2.38 1.31
CA ARG A 39 -8.88 -3.52 1.86
C ARG A 39 -9.15 -3.41 3.38
N ASN A 40 -9.60 -2.25 3.85
CA ASN A 40 -9.77 -1.91 5.28
C ASN A 40 -8.48 -1.83 6.12
N VAL A 41 -7.31 -1.95 5.52
CA VAL A 41 -6.03 -1.69 6.21
C VAL A 41 -5.67 -0.23 5.98
N HIS A 42 -5.40 0.50 7.06
CA HIS A 42 -4.82 1.83 6.97
C HIS A 42 -3.35 1.68 6.59
N VAL A 43 -2.94 2.37 5.52
CA VAL A 43 -1.62 2.25 4.92
C VAL A 43 -1.04 3.65 4.78
N ILE A 44 0.15 3.85 5.33
CA ILE A 44 0.96 5.05 5.12
C ILE A 44 2.20 4.59 4.37
N ILE A 45 2.41 5.11 3.15
CA ILE A 45 3.65 4.89 2.41
C ILE A 45 4.53 6.13 2.49
N HIS A 46 5.83 5.91 2.62
CA HIS A 46 6.87 6.93 2.67
C HIS A 46 7.91 6.60 1.60
N MET A 47 8.21 7.54 0.72
CA MET A 47 9.21 7.33 -0.33
C MET A 47 10.44 8.18 -0.06
N GLU A 48 11.57 7.54 0.19
CA GLU A 48 12.85 8.18 0.43
C GLU A 48 13.51 8.67 -0.88
N PRO A 49 14.37 9.72 -0.83
CA PRO A 49 15.02 10.27 -2.01
C PRO A 49 16.10 9.37 -2.61
N ASN A 50 16.51 8.32 -1.90
CA ASN A 50 17.45 7.29 -2.35
C ASN A 50 16.78 6.22 -3.24
N GLY A 51 15.45 6.23 -3.37
CA GLY A 51 14.69 5.20 -4.08
C GLY A 51 14.21 4.05 -3.18
N ASP A 52 14.40 4.11 -1.86
CA ASP A 52 13.77 3.21 -0.91
C ASP A 52 12.36 3.70 -0.56
N GLY A 53 11.51 2.78 -0.14
CA GLY A 53 10.14 3.07 0.23
C GLY A 53 9.67 2.21 1.39
N GLU A 54 9.00 2.84 2.33
CA GLU A 54 8.40 2.19 3.49
C GLU A 54 6.88 2.18 3.34
N ALA A 55 6.23 1.12 3.80
CA ALA A 55 4.79 1.03 3.94
C ALA A 55 4.43 0.55 5.33
N PHE A 56 3.75 1.40 6.09
CA PHE A 56 3.22 1.10 7.41
C PHE A 56 1.77 0.66 7.26
N LEU A 57 1.43 -0.51 7.78
CA LEU A 57 0.11 -1.11 7.72
C LEU A 57 -0.47 -1.19 9.13
N ASP A 58 -1.67 -0.66 9.31
CA ASP A 58 -2.47 -0.79 10.52
C ASP A 58 -3.86 -1.32 10.17
N ALA A 59 -4.20 -2.49 10.70
CA ALA A 59 -5.53 -3.07 10.56
C ALA A 59 -6.32 -3.04 11.88
N GLY A 60 -5.92 -2.19 12.82
CA GLY A 60 -6.44 -2.10 14.19
C GLY A 60 -6.01 -3.22 15.14
N ASP A 61 -6.09 -4.49 14.71
CA ASP A 61 -5.70 -5.66 15.53
C ASP A 61 -4.24 -6.09 15.32
N TRP A 62 -3.67 -5.73 14.17
CA TRP A 62 -2.27 -5.95 13.85
C TRP A 62 -1.68 -4.75 13.14
N VAL A 63 -0.37 -4.59 13.32
CA VAL A 63 0.47 -3.61 12.63
C VAL A 63 1.65 -4.32 12.00
N ASP A 64 2.05 -3.89 10.81
CA ASP A 64 3.23 -4.41 10.12
C ASP A 64 3.89 -3.28 9.33
N GLU A 65 5.17 -3.45 9.04
CA GLU A 65 5.96 -2.48 8.30
C GLU A 65 6.74 -3.19 7.20
N TRP A 66 6.60 -2.70 5.97
CA TRP A 66 7.29 -3.24 4.82
C TRP A 66 8.27 -2.23 4.26
N HIS A 67 9.49 -2.71 4.04
CA HIS A 67 10.51 -1.98 3.31
C HIS A 67 10.60 -2.47 1.86
N PHE A 68 10.75 -1.54 0.93
CA PHE A 68 10.85 -1.76 -0.50
C PHE A 68 12.04 -1.01 -1.07
N GLU A 69 13.05 -1.76 -1.50
CA GLU A 69 14.21 -1.19 -2.18
C GLU A 69 13.91 -0.92 -3.66
N SER A 70 14.58 0.09 -4.23
CA SER A 70 14.56 0.39 -5.67
C SER A 70 13.14 0.65 -6.21
N CYS A 71 12.37 1.46 -5.50
CA CYS A 71 11.13 2.04 -5.99
C CYS A 71 11.42 3.18 -6.97
N ALA A 72 10.69 3.21 -8.09
CA ALA A 72 10.89 4.24 -9.12
C ALA A 72 10.33 5.60 -8.66
N ASP A 73 9.17 5.56 -8.02
CA ASP A 73 8.42 6.70 -7.53
C ASP A 73 7.33 6.20 -6.55
N ILE A 74 6.58 7.14 -5.97
CA ILE A 74 5.56 6.82 -4.96
C ILE A 74 4.37 6.02 -5.54
N ASP A 75 4.08 6.11 -6.84
CA ASP A 75 3.06 5.29 -7.47
C ASP A 75 3.51 3.82 -7.58
N ASP A 76 4.78 3.57 -7.92
CA ASP A 76 5.37 2.23 -7.87
C ASP A 76 5.32 1.64 -6.45
N LEU A 77 5.69 2.41 -5.42
CA LEU A 77 5.59 1.98 -4.02
C LEU A 77 4.15 1.64 -3.62
N ARG A 78 3.18 2.50 -4.00
CA ARG A 78 1.75 2.25 -3.77
C ARG A 78 1.29 0.97 -4.45
N GLN A 79 1.67 0.76 -5.71
CA GLN A 79 1.26 -0.42 -6.48
C GLN A 79 1.88 -1.71 -5.95
N ARG A 80 3.16 -1.67 -5.51
CA ARG A 80 3.82 -2.82 -4.86
C ARG A 80 3.18 -3.17 -3.52
N THR A 81 2.83 -2.14 -2.73
CA THR A 81 2.11 -2.30 -1.47
C THR A 81 0.73 -2.92 -1.72
N TRP A 82 0.00 -2.43 -2.72
CA TRP A 82 -1.29 -2.97 -3.13
C TRP A 82 -1.20 -4.44 -3.57
N ASP A 83 -0.21 -4.79 -4.40
CA ASP A 83 -0.01 -6.17 -4.89
C ASP A 83 0.23 -7.13 -3.71
N ARG A 84 1.09 -6.72 -2.77
CA ARG A 84 1.41 -7.52 -1.58
C ARG A 84 0.22 -7.67 -0.64
N ILE A 85 -0.53 -6.58 -0.36
CA ILE A 85 -1.79 -6.63 0.41
C ILE A 85 -2.79 -7.54 -0.30
N SER A 86 -2.94 -7.41 -1.62
CA SER A 86 -3.91 -8.20 -2.39
C SER A 86 -3.59 -9.69 -2.40
N ALA A 87 -2.30 -10.05 -2.33
CA ALA A 87 -1.82 -11.42 -2.27
C ALA A 87 -1.94 -12.07 -0.87
N MET A 88 -2.22 -11.30 0.18
CA MET A 88 -2.38 -11.85 1.52
C MET A 88 -3.59 -12.79 1.61
N PRO A 89 -3.53 -13.84 2.44
CA PRO A 89 -4.63 -14.77 2.66
C PRO A 89 -5.69 -14.15 3.58
N TRP A 90 -6.47 -13.22 3.04
CA TRP A 90 -7.66 -12.68 3.73
C TRP A 90 -8.69 -13.80 3.91
N SER A 91 -9.28 -13.88 5.11
CA SER A 91 -10.52 -14.64 5.27
C SER A 91 -11.64 -13.77 4.69
N ASP A 92 -12.29 -14.26 3.63
CA ASP A 92 -13.46 -13.65 3.00
C ASP A 92 -14.63 -13.50 3.99
#